data_AF-A0A5B0N133-F1
#
_entry.id   AF-A0A5B0N133-F1
#
_cell.length_a   1.000
_cell.length_b   1.000
_cell.length_c   1.000
_cell.angle_alpha   90.00
_cell.angle_beta   90.00
_cell.angle_gamma   90.00
#
_symmetry.space_group_name_H-M   'P 1'
#
loop_
_entity.id
_entity.type
_entity.pdbx_description
1 polymer ?
#
loop_
_entity_poly.entity_id
_entity_poly.type
_entity_poly.pdbx_seq_one_letter_code
_entity_poly.pdbx_strand_id
1 'polypeptide(L)'
;MQFLSTFISLMAYISFATHIVASPHKADPAPLSKVFIMKQAMDYSQGSLPIYAPDGSVVYRFVRNILDPITGFTTILLDHPATHVSIVLQGVNNLCAHKTTYTQLDSGPQKMQFEIDPNGLLKDQWSFSYLDTTGTQQNFKFDRNYSSKEGEIHHLVKNQDGDLVAELRSAVPIRRDFVNVNI
;
A
#
# COMPACT_ATOMS: atom_id res chain seq x y z
N MET A 1 12.68 -2.00 13.11
CA MET A 1 11.26 -2.07 13.53
C MET A 1 10.36 -0.94 12.96
N GLN A 2 10.88 0.02 12.17
CA GLN A 2 10.06 1.05 11.49
C GLN A 2 9.54 0.65 10.08
N PHE A 3 9.84 -0.57 9.60
CA PHE A 3 9.83 -0.90 8.17
C PHE A 3 8.54 -1.57 7.67
N LEU A 4 7.77 -2.26 8.52
CA LEU A 4 6.50 -2.87 8.10
C LEU A 4 5.35 -1.87 8.00
N SER A 5 5.45 -0.71 8.65
CA SER A 5 4.32 0.22 8.81
C SER A 5 4.06 1.13 7.61
N THR A 6 5.07 1.47 6.80
CA THR A 6 4.96 2.51 5.75
C THR A 6 4.16 2.07 4.54
N PHE A 7 4.07 0.78 4.29
CA PHE A 7 3.67 0.27 2.98
C PHE A 7 2.19 -0.17 2.92
N ILE A 8 1.63 -0.65 4.03
CA ILE A 8 0.22 -1.09 4.06
C ILE A 8 -0.75 0.10 3.96
N SER A 9 -0.32 1.29 4.39
CA SER A 9 -1.03 2.57 4.16
C SER A 9 -1.40 2.80 2.70
N LEU A 10 -0.48 2.43 1.82
CA LEU A 10 -0.43 2.89 0.45
C LEU A 10 -1.01 1.84 -0.49
N MET A 11 -0.87 0.56 -0.16
CA MET A 11 -1.49 -0.55 -0.89
C MET A 11 -3.03 -0.54 -0.78
N ALA A 12 -3.60 0.01 0.29
CA ALA A 12 -5.05 0.19 0.43
C ALA A 12 -5.65 1.07 -0.70
N TYR A 13 -4.83 1.87 -1.39
CA TYR A 13 -5.29 2.74 -2.49
C TYR A 13 -5.20 2.10 -3.89
N ILE A 14 -4.49 0.97 -4.06
CA ILE A 14 -4.44 0.30 -5.38
C ILE A 14 -5.83 -0.26 -5.75
N SER A 15 -6.68 -0.58 -4.76
CA SER A 15 -8.11 -0.88 -5.00
C SER A 15 -8.92 0.33 -5.47
N PHE A 16 -8.52 1.55 -5.11
CA PHE A 16 -9.23 2.77 -5.51
C PHE A 16 -8.77 3.30 -6.87
N ALA A 17 -7.49 3.16 -7.22
CA ALA A 17 -7.00 3.48 -8.57
C ALA A 17 -7.59 2.55 -9.64
N THR A 18 -7.89 1.31 -9.27
CA THR A 18 -8.49 0.32 -10.16
C THR A 18 -10.01 0.41 -10.29
N HIS A 19 -10.70 1.17 -9.44
CA HIS A 19 -12.07 1.62 -9.72
C HIS A 19 -12.14 2.68 -10.84
N ILE A 20 -11.00 3.18 -11.35
CA ILE A 20 -10.95 4.19 -12.42
C ILE A 20 -10.54 3.60 -13.79
N VAL A 21 -10.09 2.34 -13.86
CA VAL A 21 -9.66 1.72 -15.14
C VAL A 21 -10.35 0.38 -15.39
N ALA A 22 -11.68 0.38 -15.27
CA ALA A 22 -12.52 -0.55 -16.04
C ALA A 22 -13.02 0.18 -17.30
N SER A 23 -12.11 0.69 -18.13
CA SER A 23 -12.42 1.17 -19.47
C SER A 23 -12.19 0.02 -20.46
N PRO A 24 -13.17 -0.39 -21.28
CA PRO A 24 -13.03 -1.52 -22.21
C PRO A 24 -12.21 -1.16 -23.46
N HIS A 25 -11.30 -0.20 -23.38
CA HIS A 25 -10.52 0.26 -24.52
C HIS A 25 -9.03 0.25 -24.20
N LYS A 26 -8.27 -0.37 -25.13
CA LYS A 26 -6.83 -0.38 -25.33
C LYS A 26 -6.06 0.45 -24.29
N ALA A 27 -5.23 -0.24 -23.51
CA ALA A 27 -4.21 0.34 -22.63
C ALA A 27 -3.64 1.64 -23.22
N ASP A 28 -4.08 2.75 -22.63
CA ASP A 28 -3.42 4.04 -22.82
C ASP A 28 -2.26 4.03 -21.83
N PRO A 29 -0.99 4.06 -22.28
CA PRO A 29 0.19 4.04 -21.42
C PRO A 29 0.40 5.43 -20.81
N ALA A 30 -0.62 5.99 -20.16
CA ALA A 30 -0.45 7.19 -19.38
C ALA A 30 0.52 6.86 -18.22
N PRO A 31 1.73 7.43 -18.21
CA PRO A 31 2.76 7.07 -17.24
C PRO A 31 2.27 7.48 -15.86
N LEU A 32 2.36 6.55 -14.90
CA LEU A 32 2.26 6.77 -13.44
C LEU A 32 1.91 8.22 -13.05
N SER A 33 0.64 8.57 -13.21
CA SER A 33 0.18 9.97 -13.33
C SER A 33 -0.06 10.64 -11.98
N LYS A 34 -0.15 9.83 -10.90
CA LYS A 34 -0.39 10.31 -9.54
C LYS A 34 0.81 9.98 -8.67
N VAL A 35 1.33 11.00 -7.99
CA VAL A 35 2.44 10.84 -7.06
C VAL A 35 1.95 11.07 -5.64
N PHE A 36 2.24 10.14 -4.75
CA PHE A 36 1.93 10.21 -3.32
C PHE A 36 3.23 10.21 -2.53
N ILE A 37 3.36 11.16 -1.60
CA ILE A 37 4.59 11.40 -0.85
C ILE A 37 4.30 11.20 0.63
N MET A 38 5.06 10.34 1.30
CA MET A 38 4.92 10.10 2.73
C MET A 38 6.29 10.13 3.42
N LYS A 39 6.34 10.63 4.67
CA LYS A 39 7.54 10.48 5.49
C LYS A 39 7.81 8.99 5.76
N GLN A 40 9.05 8.59 5.55
CA GLN A 40 9.54 7.25 5.86
C GLN A 40 9.54 6.99 7.38
N ALA A 41 9.88 8.00 8.17
CA ALA A 41 9.88 7.89 9.62
C ALA A 41 8.45 7.89 10.15
N MET A 42 8.13 6.84 10.92
CA MET A 42 6.85 6.67 11.59
C MET A 42 6.84 7.41 12.93
N ASP A 43 6.63 8.73 12.87
CA ASP A 43 6.54 9.59 14.05
C ASP A 43 5.10 10.10 14.23
N TYR A 44 4.41 9.50 15.19
CA TYR A 44 3.02 9.84 15.54
C TYR A 44 2.92 10.90 16.66
N SER A 45 4.02 11.56 17.05
CA SER A 45 4.01 12.59 18.10
C SER A 45 3.08 13.78 17.77
N GLN A 46 2.80 14.00 16.48
CA GLN A 46 1.88 15.02 15.97
C GLN A 46 0.56 14.44 15.45
N GLY A 47 0.23 13.20 15.82
CA GLY A 47 -0.97 12.50 15.36
C GLY A 47 -0.76 11.70 14.06
N SER A 48 -1.81 11.60 13.24
CA SER A 48 -1.79 10.82 11.99
C SER A 48 -0.74 11.35 11.01
N LEU A 49 -0.08 10.44 10.30
CA LEU A 49 0.94 10.78 9.32
C LEU A 49 0.30 11.22 8.00
N PRO A 50 0.56 12.46 7.53
CA PRO A 50 0.03 12.92 6.26
C PRO A 50 0.71 12.23 5.07
N ILE A 51 -0.09 11.96 4.04
CA ILE A 51 0.35 11.60 2.70
C ILE A 51 0.01 12.79 1.81
N TYR A 52 1.02 13.26 1.08
CA TYR A 52 0.95 14.48 0.28
C TYR A 52 0.84 14.17 -1.21
N ALA A 53 0.18 15.06 -1.94
CA ALA A 53 0.37 15.20 -3.38
C ALA A 53 1.61 16.06 -3.68
N PRO A 54 2.07 16.14 -4.95
CA PRO A 54 3.27 16.91 -5.32
C PRO A 54 3.20 18.40 -5.03
N ASP A 55 1.99 18.96 -4.99
CA ASP A 55 1.73 20.36 -4.65
C ASP A 55 1.82 20.63 -3.12
N GLY A 56 2.08 19.59 -2.32
CA GLY A 56 2.16 19.67 -0.87
C GLY A 56 0.81 19.61 -0.16
N SER A 57 -0.30 19.45 -0.87
CA SER A 57 -1.61 19.22 -0.26
C SER A 57 -1.68 17.85 0.41
N VAL A 58 -2.40 17.75 1.53
CA VAL A 58 -2.62 16.47 2.22
C VAL A 58 -3.80 15.76 1.58
N VAL A 59 -3.54 14.63 0.94
CA VAL A 59 -4.55 13.80 0.26
C VAL A 59 -5.05 12.65 1.12
N TYR A 60 -4.21 12.14 2.01
CA TYR A 60 -4.60 11.12 2.99
C TYR A 60 -3.91 11.33 4.34
N ARG A 61 -4.49 10.70 5.36
CA ARG A 61 -3.89 10.55 6.69
C ARG A 61 -3.77 9.07 7.00
N PHE A 62 -2.59 8.69 7.46
CA PHE A 62 -2.26 7.32 7.81
C PHE A 62 -2.06 7.16 9.31
N VAL A 63 -2.61 6.10 9.86
CA VAL A 63 -2.34 5.65 11.23
C VAL A 63 -2.09 4.15 11.22
N ARG A 64 -1.05 3.70 11.93
CA ARG A 64 -0.88 2.30 12.32
C ARG A 64 -0.88 2.18 13.84
N ASN A 65 -1.78 1.36 14.35
CA ASN A 65 -1.87 1.02 15.76
C ASN A 65 -1.40 -0.41 16.00
N ILE A 66 -0.57 -0.60 17.01
CA ILE A 66 -0.24 -1.93 17.53
C ILE A 66 -1.15 -2.13 18.74
N LEU A 67 -2.12 -3.03 18.59
CA LEU A 67 -3.13 -3.29 19.62
C LEU A 67 -2.68 -4.38 20.58
N ASP A 68 -1.98 -5.40 20.06
CA ASP A 68 -1.32 -6.42 20.89
C ASP A 68 0.08 -6.72 20.33
N PRO A 69 1.14 -6.26 21.02
CA PRO A 69 2.53 -6.52 20.62
C PRO A 69 2.94 -7.99 20.72
N ILE A 70 2.28 -8.80 21.56
CA ILE A 70 2.65 -10.21 21.79
C ILE A 70 2.18 -11.07 20.61
N THR A 71 0.94 -10.87 20.17
CA THR A 71 0.38 -11.59 19.03
C THR A 71 0.68 -10.91 17.68
N GLY A 72 1.21 -9.69 17.71
CA GLY A 72 1.41 -8.88 16.51
C GLY A 72 0.08 -8.42 15.91
N PHE A 73 -0.94 -8.20 16.73
CA PHE A 73 -2.21 -7.69 16.26
C PHE A 73 -2.12 -6.18 16.03
N THR A 74 -2.44 -5.76 14.81
CA THR A 74 -2.29 -4.36 14.38
C THR A 74 -3.47 -3.90 13.56
N THR A 75 -3.78 -2.61 13.62
CA THR A 75 -4.75 -1.99 12.71
C THR A 75 -4.09 -0.85 11.96
N ILE A 76 -4.57 -0.64 10.74
CA ILE A 76 -4.12 0.42 9.84
C ILE A 76 -5.34 1.17 9.37
N LEU A 77 -5.27 2.49 9.46
CA LEU A 77 -6.30 3.40 9.01
C LEU A 77 -5.71 4.31 7.94
N LEU A 78 -6.36 4.35 6.79
CA LEU A 78 -6.15 5.35 5.76
C LEU A 78 -7.42 6.20 5.66
N ASP A 79 -7.33 7.48 6.02
CA ASP A 79 -8.46 8.41 6.01
C ASP A 79 -8.27 9.49 4.94
N HIS A 80 -9.36 9.80 4.22
CA HIS A 80 -9.39 10.90 3.27
C HIS A 80 -9.99 12.15 3.95
N PRO A 81 -9.19 13.21 4.19
CA PRO A 81 -9.61 14.33 5.04
C PRO A 81 -10.81 15.11 4.50
N ALA A 82 -11.01 15.17 3.18
CA ALA A 82 -12.13 15.92 2.58
C ALA A 82 -13.45 15.13 2.47
N THR A 83 -13.39 13.80 2.37
CA THR A 83 -14.58 12.95 2.15
C THR A 83 -14.94 12.13 3.39
N HIS A 84 -14.07 12.11 4.40
CA HIS A 84 -14.18 11.29 5.61
C HIS A 84 -14.35 9.79 5.32
N VAL A 85 -13.93 9.35 4.12
CA VAL A 85 -13.87 7.94 3.78
C VAL A 85 -12.61 7.35 4.40
N SER A 86 -12.79 6.27 5.16
CA SER A 86 -11.74 5.58 5.88
C SER A 86 -11.66 4.12 5.43
N ILE A 87 -10.45 3.65 5.12
CA ILE A 87 -10.14 2.24 4.93
C ILE A 87 -9.45 1.76 6.20
N VAL A 88 -9.99 0.70 6.80
CA VAL A 88 -9.37 0.06 7.96
C VAL A 88 -8.91 -1.33 7.57
N LEU A 89 -7.61 -1.60 7.74
CA LEU A 89 -7.02 -2.92 7.57
C LEU A 89 -6.63 -3.48 8.94
N GLN A 90 -6.95 -4.75 9.18
CA GLN A 90 -6.58 -5.48 10.38
C GLN A 90 -5.51 -6.51 10.03
N GLY A 91 -4.36 -6.41 10.69
CA GLY A 91 -3.24 -7.33 10.54
C GLY A 91 -3.14 -8.28 11.72
N VAL A 92 -3.00 -9.57 11.43
CA VAL A 92 -2.64 -10.61 12.42
C VAL A 92 -1.22 -11.11 12.17
N ASN A 93 -0.55 -11.59 13.22
CA ASN A 93 0.82 -12.11 13.16
C ASN A 93 1.85 -11.12 12.60
N ASN A 94 1.70 -9.84 12.90
CA ASN A 94 2.64 -8.77 12.51
C ASN A 94 3.91 -8.81 13.40
N LEU A 95 4.52 -9.98 13.47
CA LEU A 95 5.74 -10.26 14.20
C LEU A 95 6.89 -10.42 13.20
N CYS A 96 8.11 -10.10 13.61
CA CYS A 96 9.28 -10.22 12.74
C CYS A 96 9.42 -11.66 12.21
N ALA A 97 9.75 -11.81 10.93
CA ALA A 97 9.92 -13.08 10.24
C ALA A 97 8.67 -13.98 10.15
N HIS A 98 7.49 -13.49 10.54
CA HIS A 98 6.22 -14.19 10.32
C HIS A 98 5.47 -13.61 9.13
N LYS A 99 4.84 -14.51 8.36
CA LYS A 99 3.87 -14.11 7.34
C LYS A 99 2.77 -13.27 7.99
N THR A 100 2.59 -12.07 7.47
CA THR A 100 1.59 -11.12 7.96
C THR A 100 0.50 -10.97 6.91
N THR A 101 -0.75 -11.09 7.33
CA THR A 101 -1.91 -10.85 6.47
C THR A 101 -2.73 -9.71 7.05
N TYR A 102 -3.03 -8.72 6.21
CA TYR A 102 -3.94 -7.63 6.50
C TYR A 102 -5.22 -7.81 5.70
N THR A 103 -6.36 -7.70 6.36
CA THR A 103 -7.69 -7.78 5.74
C THR A 103 -8.49 -6.53 6.05
N GLN A 104 -9.27 -6.06 5.09
CA GLN A 104 -10.13 -4.90 5.31
C GLN A 104 -11.26 -5.22 6.29
N LEU A 105 -11.33 -4.43 7.37
CA LEU A 105 -12.41 -4.43 8.33
C LEU A 105 -13.65 -3.78 7.72
N ASP A 106 -14.82 -4.36 7.98
CA ASP A 106 -16.13 -3.87 7.49
C ASP A 106 -16.18 -3.60 5.98
N SER A 107 -15.43 -4.40 5.21
CA SER A 107 -15.59 -4.45 3.76
C SER A 107 -16.89 -5.18 3.47
N GLY A 108 -17.81 -4.54 2.74
CA GLY A 108 -18.92 -5.26 2.11
C GLY A 108 -18.40 -6.30 1.10
N PRO A 109 -19.01 -6.48 -0.08
CA PRO A 109 -18.53 -7.48 -1.05
C PRO A 109 -17.10 -7.23 -1.57
N GLN A 110 -16.58 -6.01 -1.43
CA GLN A 110 -15.25 -5.61 -1.89
C GLN A 110 -14.21 -5.75 -0.79
N LYS A 111 -13.70 -6.98 -0.63
CA LYS A 111 -12.70 -7.31 0.40
C LYS A 111 -11.28 -7.07 -0.12
N MET A 112 -10.53 -6.19 0.52
CA MET A 112 -9.09 -6.03 0.27
C MET A 112 -8.28 -6.93 1.20
N GLN A 113 -7.23 -7.53 0.66
CA GLN A 113 -6.27 -8.34 1.39
C GLN A 113 -4.85 -8.02 0.94
N PHE A 114 -3.95 -7.94 1.90
CA PHE A 114 -2.56 -7.63 1.68
C PHE A 114 -1.69 -8.59 2.49
N GLU A 115 -0.74 -9.25 1.84
CA GLU A 115 0.13 -10.24 2.47
C GLU A 115 1.59 -9.87 2.32
N ILE A 116 2.33 -10.00 3.41
CA ILE A 116 3.79 -9.93 3.43
C ILE A 116 4.28 -11.31 3.89
N ASP A 117 5.01 -12.00 3.03
CA ASP A 117 5.64 -13.28 3.30
C ASP A 117 7.16 -13.11 3.41
N PRO A 118 7.73 -13.13 4.63
CA PRO A 118 9.17 -13.00 4.82
C PRO A 118 9.92 -14.17 4.22
N ASN A 119 10.92 -13.91 3.39
CA ASN A 119 11.66 -14.95 2.68
C ASN A 119 13.08 -15.15 3.23
N GLY A 120 13.24 -15.03 4.56
CA GLY A 120 14.52 -15.21 5.25
C GLY A 120 15.61 -14.25 4.76
N LEU A 121 16.62 -14.81 4.06
CA LEU A 121 17.73 -14.03 3.48
C LEU A 121 17.39 -13.43 2.10
N LEU A 122 16.28 -13.86 1.50
CA LEU A 122 15.80 -13.38 0.21
C LEU A 122 14.83 -12.21 0.41
N LYS A 123 14.47 -11.57 -0.71
CA LYS A 123 13.44 -10.52 -0.70
C LYS A 123 12.12 -11.09 -0.20
N ASP A 124 11.52 -10.41 0.75
CA ASP A 124 10.13 -10.64 1.16
C ASP A 124 9.21 -10.60 -0.07
N GLN A 125 8.17 -11.44 -0.07
CA GLN A 125 7.14 -11.44 -1.09
C GLN A 125 5.93 -10.67 -0.62
N TRP A 126 5.49 -9.73 -1.44
CA TRP A 126 4.44 -8.79 -1.10
C TRP A 126 3.34 -8.96 -2.13
N SER A 127 2.14 -9.33 -1.68
CA SER A 127 0.99 -9.52 -2.55
C SER A 127 -0.21 -8.75 -2.05
N PHE A 128 -1.03 -8.34 -2.99
CA PHE A 128 -2.22 -7.54 -2.74
C PHE A 128 -3.35 -8.04 -3.62
N SER A 129 -4.55 -8.08 -3.06
CA SER A 129 -5.74 -8.44 -3.81
C SER A 129 -6.95 -7.68 -3.32
N TYR A 130 -7.88 -7.45 -4.24
CA TYR A 130 -9.20 -6.95 -3.89
C TYR A 130 -10.25 -7.50 -4.87
N LEU A 131 -11.51 -7.49 -4.44
CA LEU A 131 -12.64 -7.80 -5.31
C LEU A 131 -13.15 -6.50 -5.94
N ASP A 132 -13.19 -6.44 -7.27
CA ASP A 132 -13.72 -5.29 -7.99
C ASP A 132 -15.27 -5.25 -7.98
N THR A 133 -15.87 -4.24 -8.62
CA THR A 133 -17.33 -4.09 -8.72
C THR A 133 -18.02 -5.22 -9.49
N THR A 134 -17.28 -6.00 -10.28
CA THR A 134 -17.80 -7.15 -11.03
C THR A 134 -17.70 -8.45 -10.22
N GLY A 135 -17.06 -8.42 -9.04
CA GLY A 135 -16.79 -9.61 -8.24
C GLY A 135 -15.55 -10.38 -8.71
N THR A 136 -14.75 -9.81 -9.62
CA THR A 136 -13.50 -10.43 -10.07
C THR A 136 -12.39 -10.07 -9.09
N GLN A 137 -11.61 -11.08 -8.68
CA GLN A 137 -10.44 -10.86 -7.84
C GLN A 137 -9.29 -10.33 -8.69
N GLN A 138 -8.84 -9.14 -8.33
CA GLN A 138 -7.70 -8.46 -8.94
C GLN A 138 -6.50 -8.69 -8.04
N ASN A 139 -5.38 -9.11 -8.62
CA ASN A 139 -4.20 -9.53 -7.85
C ASN A 139 -2.98 -8.73 -8.30
N PHE A 140 -2.11 -8.41 -7.35
CA PHE A 140 -0.94 -7.59 -7.58
C PHE A 140 0.22 -8.14 -6.77
N LYS A 141 1.43 -7.92 -7.26
CA LYS A 141 2.66 -8.18 -6.52
C LYS A 141 3.49 -6.91 -6.42
N PHE A 142 4.26 -6.79 -5.35
CA PHE A 142 5.31 -5.79 -5.26
C PHE A 142 6.67 -6.48 -5.37
N ASP A 143 7.40 -6.20 -6.45
CA ASP A 143 8.79 -6.61 -6.63
C ASP A 143 9.70 -5.54 -6.05
N ARG A 144 10.10 -5.75 -4.80
CA ARG A 144 11.01 -4.88 -4.08
C ARG A 144 12.44 -5.07 -4.58
N ASN A 145 13.18 -3.99 -4.78
CA ASN A 145 14.62 -4.05 -4.98
C ASN A 145 15.32 -4.63 -3.74
N TYR A 146 16.29 -5.52 -3.94
CA TYR A 146 17.00 -6.20 -2.85
C TYR A 146 17.82 -5.22 -2.01
N SER A 147 18.48 -4.27 -2.68
CA SER A 147 19.41 -3.33 -2.05
C SER A 147 18.75 -2.06 -1.55
N SER A 148 17.46 -1.83 -1.83
CA SER A 148 16.75 -0.60 -1.45
C SER A 148 15.32 -0.89 -0.96
N LYS A 149 14.59 0.16 -0.61
CA LYS A 149 13.16 0.06 -0.27
C LYS A 149 12.27 0.24 -1.50
N GLU A 150 12.86 0.56 -2.64
CA GLU A 150 12.17 0.87 -3.87
C GLU A 150 11.69 -0.41 -4.55
N GLY A 151 10.83 -0.27 -5.54
CA GLY A 151 10.34 -1.41 -6.31
C GLY A 151 9.17 -1.05 -7.19
N GLU A 152 8.61 -2.08 -7.78
CA GLU A 152 7.54 -1.97 -8.77
C GLU A 152 6.35 -2.82 -8.35
N ILE A 153 5.16 -2.32 -8.61
CA ILE A 153 3.91 -3.01 -8.35
C ILE A 153 3.29 -3.39 -9.68
N HIS A 154 3.11 -4.68 -9.87
CA HIS A 154 2.61 -5.28 -11.10
C HIS A 154 1.24 -5.90 -10.87
N HIS A 155 0.34 -5.71 -11.82
CA HIS A 155 -0.90 -6.48 -11.89
C HIS A 155 -0.59 -7.92 -12.31
N LEU A 156 -1.26 -8.90 -11.71
CA LEU A 156 -1.05 -10.31 -12.00
C LEU A 156 -2.16 -10.86 -12.89
N VAL A 157 -1.79 -11.27 -14.11
CA VAL A 157 -2.69 -11.94 -15.04
C VAL A 157 -2.29 -13.41 -15.13
N LYS A 158 -3.18 -14.32 -14.70
CA LYS A 158 -2.90 -15.78 -14.66
C LYS A 158 -1.61 -16.12 -13.90
N ASN A 159 -1.36 -15.43 -12.78
CA ASN A 159 -0.16 -15.58 -11.93
C ASN A 159 1.16 -15.22 -12.62
N GLN A 160 1.11 -14.49 -13.72
CA GLN A 160 2.27 -13.89 -14.38
C GLN A 160 2.19 -12.37 -14.29
N ASP A 161 3.35 -11.74 -14.44
CA ASP A 161 3.46 -10.28 -14.44
C ASP A 161 2.74 -9.74 -15.66
N GLY A 162 1.68 -8.98 -15.40
CA GLY A 162 0.98 -8.17 -16.38
C GLY A 162 1.53 -6.75 -16.37
N ASP A 163 0.63 -5.78 -16.32
CA ASP A 163 0.99 -4.37 -16.43
C ASP A 163 1.65 -3.83 -15.15
N LEU A 164 2.65 -2.95 -15.32
CA LEU A 164 3.16 -2.10 -14.25
C LEU A 164 2.09 -1.07 -13.88
N VAL A 165 1.67 -1.06 -12.61
CA VAL A 165 0.59 -0.18 -12.12
C VAL A 165 1.04 0.83 -11.09
N ALA A 166 2.18 0.62 -10.43
CA ALA A 166 2.76 1.61 -9.54
C ALA A 166 4.26 1.37 -9.29
N GLU A 167 4.95 2.39 -8.80
CA GLU A 167 6.35 2.30 -8.37
C GLU A 167 6.54 2.93 -7.00
N LEU A 168 7.39 2.33 -6.18
CA LEU A 168 7.89 2.89 -4.92
C LEU A 168 9.31 3.43 -5.15
N ARG A 169 9.53 4.71 -4.88
CA ARG A 169 10.82 5.41 -5.07
C ARG A 169 11.21 6.18 -3.81
N SER A 170 12.49 6.31 -3.52
CA SER A 170 12.99 7.21 -2.47
C SER A 170 13.06 8.63 -3.03
N ALA A 171 12.59 9.63 -2.28
CA ALA A 171 12.64 11.02 -2.74
C ALA A 171 13.99 11.67 -2.40
N VAL A 172 14.66 12.30 -3.39
CA VAL A 172 15.80 13.22 -3.19
C VAL A 172 15.69 14.35 -4.26
N PRO A 173 15.83 15.66 -3.94
CA PRO A 173 16.46 16.26 -2.75
C PRO A 173 15.63 17.39 -2.09
N ILE A 174 15.04 17.14 -0.91
CA ILE A 174 14.98 18.17 0.17
C ILE A 174 15.27 17.54 1.53
N ARG A 175 14.85 16.29 1.81
CA ARG A 175 15.31 15.48 2.95
C ARG A 175 15.23 13.99 2.62
N ARG A 176 16.21 13.18 3.03
CA ARG A 176 16.26 11.71 2.86
C ARG A 176 15.18 10.93 3.65
N ASP A 177 14.15 11.64 4.11
CA ASP A 177 13.15 11.14 5.05
C ASP A 177 11.81 10.84 4.37
N PHE A 178 11.73 10.90 3.04
CA PHE A 178 10.48 10.78 2.28
C PHE A 178 10.53 9.67 1.23
N VAL A 179 9.38 9.04 1.01
CA VAL A 179 9.17 7.99 0.02
C VAL A 179 8.02 8.42 -0.89
N ASN A 180 8.19 8.22 -2.19
CA ASN A 180 7.25 8.58 -3.24
C ASN A 180 6.67 7.32 -3.88
N VAL A 181 5.40 7.39 -4.22
CA VAL A 181 4.69 6.33 -4.91
C VAL A 181 4.05 6.92 -6.12
N ASN A 182 4.44 6.42 -7.29
CA ASN A 182 3.89 6.83 -8.55
C ASN A 182 2.87 5.76 -8.97
N ILE A 183 1.62 6.14 -9.23
CA ILE A 183 0.51 5.27 -9.65
C ILE A 183 -0.03 5.77 -10.99
#